data_AF-A0A653YV83-F1
#
_entry.id   AF-A0A653YV83-F1
#
_cell.length_a   1.000
_cell.length_b   1.000
_cell.length_c   1.000
_cell.angle_alpha   90.00
_cell.angle_beta   90.00
_cell.angle_gamma   90.00
#
_symmetry.space_group_name_H-M   'P 1'
#
loop_
_entity.id
_entity.type
_entity.pdbx_description
1 polymer ?
#
loop_
_entity_poly.entity_id
_entity_poly.type
_entity_poly.pdbx_seq_one_letter_code
_entity_poly.pdbx_strand_id
1 'polypeptide(L)'
;MIDDALLRGAQLASLPWLETAATGFAIERGYLAQLTAAVGPLPSTPGQAATEAALAGVRNALEILSGSERAGCATGAVAALLHDWAVTRDVLDLAATRFGIVAPPRALPPADVSAKALATLGATPGTRRAITFGAQQLYAQHRGLWSLLEARASARGDL
;
A
#
# COMPACT_ATOMS: atom_id res chain seq x y z
N MET A 1 3.37 -3.67 7.09
CA MET A 1 4.33 -2.95 6.22
C MET A 1 4.76 -1.60 6.79
N ILE A 2 3.89 -0.57 6.85
CA ILE A 2 4.30 0.76 7.36
C ILE A 2 4.69 0.68 8.83
N ASP A 3 3.85 0.03 9.64
CA ASP A 3 4.11 -0.20 11.07
C ASP A 3 5.41 -1.00 11.30
N ASP A 4 5.66 -2.02 10.47
CA ASP A 4 6.90 -2.80 10.54
C ASP A 4 8.13 -1.97 10.16
N ALA A 5 8.04 -1.16 9.10
CA ALA A 5 9.12 -0.25 8.69
C ALA A 5 9.44 0.79 9.77
N LEU A 6 8.40 1.30 10.45
CA LEU A 6 8.52 2.20 11.59
C LEU A 6 9.23 1.51 12.77
N LEU A 7 8.77 0.32 13.16
CA LEU A 7 9.34 -0.44 14.27
C LEU A 7 10.81 -0.82 14.03
N ARG A 8 11.16 -1.18 12.78
CA ARG A 8 12.53 -1.53 12.42
C ARG A 8 13.47 -0.34 12.47
N GLY A 9 13.01 0.83 12.04
CA GLY A 9 13.79 2.07 12.13
C GLY A 9 15.13 2.03 11.39
N ALA A 10 15.23 1.26 10.29
CA ALA A 10 16.46 1.10 9.50
C ALA A 10 17.06 2.42 8.97
N GLN A 11 16.27 3.51 9.02
CA GLN A 11 16.73 4.86 8.77
C GLN A 11 16.08 5.82 9.77
N LEU A 12 16.75 6.13 10.88
CA LEU A 12 16.17 6.94 11.98
C LEU A 12 15.58 8.29 11.53
N ALA A 13 16.18 8.93 10.53
CA ALA A 13 15.69 10.20 9.98
C ALA A 13 14.30 10.11 9.32
N SER A 14 13.80 8.90 8.98
CA SER A 14 12.48 8.71 8.40
C SER A 14 11.37 8.55 9.45
N LEU A 15 11.71 8.34 10.73
CA LEU A 15 10.74 7.99 11.78
C LEU A 15 9.57 8.98 11.89
N PRO A 16 9.77 10.31 11.94
CA PRO A 16 8.63 11.24 12.07
C PRO A 16 7.65 11.17 10.87
N TRP A 17 8.19 10.95 9.66
CA TRP A 17 7.38 10.76 8.46
C TRP A 17 6.66 9.41 8.47
N LEU A 18 7.34 8.34 8.91
CA LEU A 18 6.75 7.01 9.06
C LEU A 18 5.66 6.95 10.13
N GLU A 19 5.80 7.67 11.24
CA GLU A 19 4.76 7.81 12.28
C GLU A 19 3.50 8.44 11.70
N THR A 20 3.65 9.56 11.01
CA THR A 20 2.53 10.23 10.32
C THR A 20 1.86 9.30 9.31
N ALA A 21 2.67 8.58 8.51
CA ALA A 21 2.17 7.61 7.56
C ALA A 21 1.42 6.45 8.23
N ALA A 22 1.94 5.90 9.33
CA ALA A 22 1.34 4.80 10.06
C ALA A 22 -0.01 5.20 10.68
N THR A 23 -0.07 6.36 11.35
CA THR A 23 -1.32 6.88 11.92
C THR A 23 -2.36 7.14 10.83
N GLY A 24 -1.98 7.81 9.74
CA GLY A 24 -2.89 8.08 8.63
C GLY A 24 -3.40 6.79 7.99
N PHE A 25 -2.52 5.82 7.73
CA PHE A 25 -2.91 4.57 7.09
C PHE A 25 -3.75 3.65 8.00
N ALA A 26 -3.66 3.80 9.32
CA ALA A 26 -4.57 3.12 10.24
C ALA A 26 -6.04 3.54 10.02
N ILE A 27 -6.29 4.82 9.71
CA ILE A 27 -7.63 5.33 9.36
C ILE A 27 -8.08 4.70 8.03
N GLU A 28 -7.18 4.64 7.04
CA GLU A 28 -7.46 4.02 5.73
C GLU A 28 -7.83 2.53 5.86
N ARG A 29 -7.14 1.78 6.74
CA ARG A 29 -7.49 0.37 7.03
C ARG A 29 -8.87 0.23 7.67
N GLY A 30 -9.23 1.14 8.59
CA GLY A 30 -10.56 1.17 9.19
C GLY A 30 -11.65 1.41 8.14
N TYR A 31 -11.41 2.34 7.22
CA TYR A 31 -12.31 2.60 6.09
C TYR A 31 -12.46 1.40 5.16
N LEU A 32 -11.35 0.75 4.78
CA LEU A 32 -11.38 -0.48 3.98
C LEU A 32 -12.20 -1.59 4.65
N ALA A 33 -12.08 -1.75 5.97
CA ALA A 33 -12.87 -2.74 6.71
C ALA A 33 -14.37 -2.43 6.65
N GLN A 34 -14.76 -1.16 6.79
CA GLN A 34 -16.15 -0.73 6.65
C GLN A 34 -16.71 -0.97 5.24
N LEU A 35 -15.94 -0.60 4.19
CA LEU A 35 -16.31 -0.86 2.81
C LEU A 35 -16.50 -2.36 2.55
N THR A 36 -15.55 -3.18 3.00
CA THR A 36 -15.60 -4.64 2.81
C THR A 36 -16.81 -5.25 3.51
N ALA A 37 -17.13 -4.79 4.72
CA ALA A 37 -18.32 -5.24 5.44
C ALA A 37 -19.63 -4.87 4.72
N ALA A 38 -19.70 -3.69 4.09
CA ALA A 38 -20.88 -3.24 3.38
C ALA A 38 -21.10 -3.94 2.04
N VAL A 39 -20.02 -4.32 1.32
CA VAL A 39 -20.10 -5.12 0.09
C VAL A 39 -20.64 -6.52 0.38
N GLY A 40 -20.31 -7.09 1.54
CA GLY A 40 -20.72 -8.43 1.92
C GLY A 40 -19.84 -9.54 1.33
N PRO A 41 -20.25 -10.81 1.49
CA PRO A 41 -19.41 -11.95 1.13
C PRO A 41 -19.21 -12.05 -0.38
N LEU A 42 -17.99 -12.39 -0.79
CA LEU A 42 -17.66 -12.70 -2.18
C LEU A 42 -18.37 -13.99 -2.62
N PRO A 43 -19.04 -14.01 -3.79
CA PRO A 43 -19.60 -15.24 -4.34
C PRO A 43 -18.48 -16.22 -4.73
N SER A 44 -18.77 -17.51 -4.63
CA SER A 44 -17.86 -18.57 -5.06
C SER A 44 -17.44 -18.36 -6.51
N THR A 45 -16.19 -17.94 -6.71
CA THR A 45 -15.60 -17.66 -8.02
C THR A 45 -14.55 -18.74 -8.33
N PRO A 46 -14.52 -19.31 -9.54
CA PRO A 46 -13.43 -20.20 -9.96
C PRO A 46 -12.05 -19.56 -9.74
N GLY A 47 -11.03 -20.38 -9.42
CA GLY A 47 -9.67 -19.88 -9.19
C GLY A 47 -9.41 -19.32 -7.79
N GLN A 48 -10.27 -19.62 -6.81
CA GLN A 48 -10.09 -19.17 -5.43
C GLN A 48 -8.74 -19.61 -4.82
N ALA A 49 -8.33 -20.87 -5.01
CA ALA A 49 -7.04 -21.36 -4.51
C ALA A 49 -5.84 -20.59 -5.13
N ALA A 50 -5.92 -20.24 -6.42
CA ALA A 50 -4.89 -19.44 -7.08
C ALA A 50 -4.89 -17.99 -6.56
N THR A 51 -6.06 -17.43 -6.27
CA THR A 51 -6.19 -16.11 -5.62
C THR A 51 -5.51 -16.10 -4.26
N GLU A 52 -5.79 -17.12 -3.42
CA GLU A 52 -5.19 -17.23 -2.08
C GLU A 52 -3.68 -17.38 -2.15
N ALA A 53 -3.16 -18.20 -3.06
CA ALA A 53 -1.72 -18.34 -3.28
C ALA A 53 -1.07 -17.02 -3.72
N ALA A 54 -1.70 -16.27 -4.64
CA ALA A 54 -1.21 -14.97 -5.07
C ALA A 54 -1.18 -13.94 -3.92
N LEU A 55 -2.24 -13.89 -3.11
CA LEU A 55 -2.31 -13.01 -1.94
C LEU A 55 -1.27 -13.38 -0.87
N ALA A 56 -1.02 -14.67 -0.65
CA ALA A 56 0.04 -15.13 0.24
C ALA A 56 1.43 -14.71 -0.27
N GLY A 57 1.66 -14.81 -1.58
CA GLY A 57 2.90 -14.34 -2.22
C GLY A 57 3.13 -12.84 -2.05
N VAL A 58 2.09 -12.02 -2.27
CA VAL A 58 2.16 -10.57 -2.05
C VAL A 58 2.46 -10.25 -0.58
N ARG A 59 1.78 -10.91 0.37
CA ARG A 59 2.05 -10.71 1.80
C ARG A 59 3.51 -10.98 2.15
N ASN A 60 4.04 -12.12 1.73
CA ASN A 60 5.44 -12.47 1.95
C ASN A 60 6.40 -11.44 1.33
N ALA A 61 6.12 -10.95 0.12
CA ALA A 61 6.92 -9.91 -0.51
C ALA A 61 6.90 -8.59 0.29
N LEU A 62 5.74 -8.17 0.80
CA LEU A 62 5.61 -6.98 1.64
C LEU A 62 6.33 -7.13 2.99
N GLU A 63 6.30 -8.31 3.59
CA GLU A 63 7.04 -8.63 4.81
C GLU A 63 8.56 -8.49 4.57
N ILE A 64 9.08 -9.09 3.49
CA ILE A 64 10.49 -8.97 3.08
C ILE A 64 10.89 -7.50 2.87
N LEU A 65 10.06 -6.70 2.18
CA LEU A 65 10.35 -5.29 1.94
C LEU A 65 10.38 -4.48 3.23
N SER A 66 9.41 -4.71 4.11
CA SER A 66 9.30 -3.98 5.38
C SER A 66 10.41 -4.34 6.38
N GLY A 67 10.90 -5.58 6.33
CA GLY A 67 12.02 -6.06 7.14
C GLY A 67 13.41 -5.77 6.55
N SER A 68 13.51 -4.99 5.48
CA SER A 68 14.79 -4.71 4.84
C SER A 68 15.66 -3.78 5.68
N GLU A 69 16.81 -4.27 6.14
CA GLU A 69 17.83 -3.49 6.86
C GLU A 69 18.60 -2.50 5.96
N ARG A 70 18.37 -2.56 4.64
CA ARG A 70 19.03 -1.65 3.70
C ARG A 70 18.39 -0.26 3.80
N ALA A 71 19.10 0.68 4.42
CA ALA A 71 18.67 2.06 4.58
C ALA A 71 18.07 2.65 3.29
N GLY A 72 16.80 3.04 3.36
CA GLY A 72 16.01 3.58 2.25
C GLY A 72 15.07 2.58 1.57
N CYS A 73 15.31 1.26 1.65
CA CYS A 73 14.49 0.25 0.97
C CYS A 73 13.03 0.23 1.48
N ALA A 74 12.83 0.02 2.78
CA ALA A 74 11.50 0.03 3.39
C ALA A 74 10.82 1.40 3.23
N THR A 75 11.56 2.51 3.40
CA THR A 75 11.07 3.87 3.16
C THR A 75 10.56 4.06 1.73
N GLY A 76 11.29 3.56 0.73
CA GLY A 76 10.89 3.62 -0.68
C GLY A 76 9.62 2.83 -0.95
N ALA A 77 9.48 1.64 -0.34
CA ALA A 77 8.26 0.85 -0.42
C ALA A 77 7.07 1.58 0.24
N VAL A 78 7.24 2.19 1.43
CA VAL A 78 6.18 3.00 2.05
C VAL A 78 5.80 4.19 1.17
N ALA A 79 6.76 4.89 0.59
CA ALA A 79 6.48 6.03 -0.26
C ALA A 79 5.68 5.65 -1.52
N ALA A 80 6.04 4.55 -2.18
CA ALA A 80 5.29 4.03 -3.30
C ALA A 80 3.85 3.66 -2.90
N LEU A 81 3.65 3.11 -1.69
CA LEU A 81 2.33 2.74 -1.18
C LEU A 81 1.47 3.97 -1.01
N LEU A 82 2.00 5.01 -0.34
CA LEU A 82 1.27 6.25 -0.13
C LEU A 82 0.93 6.96 -1.44
N HIS A 83 1.84 6.91 -2.42
CA HIS A 83 1.62 7.51 -3.73
C HIS A 83 0.50 6.81 -4.50
N ASP A 84 0.57 5.47 -4.63
CA ASP A 84 -0.43 4.70 -5.37
C ASP A 84 -1.79 4.66 -4.64
N TRP A 85 -1.75 4.72 -3.30
CA TRP A 85 -2.95 4.77 -2.49
C TRP A 85 -3.79 6.01 -2.78
N ALA A 86 -3.18 7.17 -3.06
CA ALA A 86 -3.94 8.40 -3.33
C ALA A 86 -4.93 8.23 -4.50
N VAL A 87 -4.52 7.54 -5.56
CA VAL A 87 -5.36 7.25 -6.74
C VAL A 87 -6.32 6.09 -6.45
N THR A 88 -5.83 5.04 -5.79
CA THR A 88 -6.68 3.90 -5.39
C THR A 88 -7.84 4.35 -4.51
N ARG A 89 -7.59 5.32 -3.63
CA ARG A 89 -8.55 5.88 -2.69
C ARG A 89 -9.71 6.57 -3.40
N ASP A 90 -9.49 7.20 -4.54
CA ASP A 90 -10.55 7.86 -5.32
C ASP A 90 -11.57 6.84 -5.83
N VAL A 91 -11.12 5.66 -6.27
CA VAL A 91 -12.00 4.56 -6.70
C VAL A 91 -12.80 4.01 -5.52
N LEU A 92 -12.18 3.87 -4.36
CA LEU A 92 -12.85 3.43 -3.13
C LEU A 92 -13.88 4.45 -2.63
N ASP A 93 -13.59 5.75 -2.75
CA ASP A 93 -14.53 6.82 -2.42
C ASP A 93 -15.76 6.78 -3.34
N LEU A 94 -15.58 6.50 -4.64
CA LEU A 94 -16.71 6.27 -5.54
C LEU A 94 -17.55 5.07 -5.10
N ALA A 95 -16.92 3.96 -4.67
CA ALA A 95 -17.64 2.81 -4.14
C ALA A 95 -18.42 3.16 -2.87
N ALA A 96 -17.82 3.91 -1.93
CA ALA A 96 -18.49 4.36 -0.71
C ALA A 96 -19.79 5.13 -0.98
N THR A 97 -19.82 5.99 -2.02
CA THR A 97 -21.06 6.69 -2.38
C THR A 97 -22.21 5.75 -2.69
N ARG A 98 -21.93 4.57 -3.27
CA ARG A 98 -22.94 3.56 -3.62
C ARG A 98 -23.45 2.80 -2.40
N PHE A 99 -22.61 2.66 -1.39
CA PHE A 99 -22.97 2.00 -0.12
C PHE A 99 -23.46 2.99 0.96
N GLY A 100 -23.57 4.29 0.65
CA GLY A 100 -23.96 5.31 1.62
C GLY A 100 -22.95 5.50 2.76
N ILE A 101 -21.68 5.15 2.54
CA ILE A 101 -20.61 5.29 3.52
C ILE A 101 -19.96 6.67 3.36
N VAL A 102 -19.76 7.37 4.47
CA VAL A 102 -19.02 8.64 4.48
C VAL A 102 -17.52 8.33 4.55
N ALA A 103 -16.79 8.75 3.53
CA ALA A 103 -15.33 8.64 3.50
C ALA A 103 -14.70 9.47 4.65
N PRO A 104 -13.80 8.89 5.49
CA PRO A 104 -13.07 9.67 6.47
C PRO A 104 -12.11 10.67 5.80
N PRO A 105 -11.68 11.72 6.53
CA PRO A 105 -10.66 12.65 6.05
C PRO A 105 -9.34 11.94 5.72
N ARG A 106 -8.68 12.38 4.64
CA ARG A 106 -7.36 11.89 4.24
C ARG A 106 -6.32 12.43 5.21
N ALA A 107 -5.73 11.55 6.00
CA ALA A 107 -4.74 11.88 7.04
C ALA A 107 -3.31 11.41 6.67
N LEU A 108 -3.09 11.03 5.41
CA LEU A 108 -1.77 10.64 4.92
C LEU A 108 -0.86 11.88 4.73
N PRO A 109 0.48 11.72 4.85
CA PRO A 109 1.41 12.79 4.53
C PRO A 109 1.17 13.35 3.11
N PRO A 110 1.08 14.67 2.94
CA PRO A 110 0.94 15.29 1.62
C PRO A 110 2.07 14.87 0.66
N ALA A 111 1.79 14.86 -0.63
CA ALA A 111 2.73 14.40 -1.65
C ALA A 111 4.03 15.23 -1.67
N ASP A 112 3.94 16.55 -1.47
CA ASP A 112 5.10 17.44 -1.43
C ASP A 112 5.96 17.21 -0.16
N VAL A 113 5.31 16.97 0.98
CA VAL A 113 5.97 16.60 2.25
C VAL A 113 6.71 15.28 2.09
N SER A 114 6.07 14.27 1.48
CA SER A 114 6.69 12.98 1.19
C SER A 114 7.86 13.11 0.21
N ALA A 115 7.74 13.92 -0.83
CA ALA A 115 8.82 14.17 -1.78
C ALA A 115 10.04 14.84 -1.10
N LYS A 116 9.82 15.85 -0.24
CA LYS A 116 10.86 16.51 0.55
C LYS A 116 11.55 15.54 1.52
N ALA A 117 10.78 14.68 2.20
CA ALA A 117 11.32 13.66 3.08
C ALA A 117 12.22 12.70 2.30
N LEU A 118 11.76 12.16 1.16
CA LEU A 118 12.55 11.24 0.34
C LEU A 118 13.81 11.88 -0.26
N ALA A 119 13.75 13.15 -0.65
CA ALA A 119 14.92 13.87 -1.14
C ALA A 119 16.02 13.95 -0.06
N THR A 120 15.62 14.25 1.17
CA THR A 120 16.51 14.30 2.35
C THR A 120 17.06 12.90 2.69
N LEU A 121 16.18 11.89 2.73
CA LEU A 121 16.55 10.51 3.08
C LEU A 121 17.43 9.86 2.01
N GLY A 122 17.30 10.28 0.76
CA GLY A 122 18.08 9.84 -0.39
C GLY A 122 19.34 10.66 -0.64
N ALA A 123 19.91 11.34 0.37
CA ALA A 123 21.05 12.25 0.19
C ALA A 123 22.26 11.58 -0.49
N THR A 124 22.48 10.28 -0.28
CA THR A 124 23.60 9.54 -0.88
C THR A 124 23.15 8.71 -2.08
N PRO A 125 24.04 8.43 -3.07
CA PRO A 125 23.69 7.53 -4.17
C PRO A 125 23.23 6.14 -3.72
N GLY A 126 23.78 5.61 -2.62
CA GLY A 126 23.42 4.30 -2.08
C GLY A 126 21.98 4.25 -1.53
N THR A 127 21.60 5.24 -0.72
CA THR A 127 20.26 5.36 -0.14
C THR A 127 19.23 5.68 -1.22
N ARG A 128 19.55 6.56 -2.18
CA ARG A 128 18.69 6.86 -3.32
C ARG A 128 18.35 5.61 -4.14
N ARG A 129 19.36 4.78 -4.45
CA ARG A 129 19.14 3.49 -5.13
C ARG A 129 18.29 2.53 -4.31
N ALA A 130 18.46 2.50 -2.99
CA ALA A 130 17.66 1.65 -2.11
C ALA A 130 16.18 2.10 -2.09
N ILE A 131 15.93 3.41 -2.00
CA ILE A 131 14.59 4.00 -2.10
C ILE A 131 13.94 3.63 -3.43
N THR A 132 14.63 3.85 -4.55
CA THR A 132 14.12 3.50 -5.88
C THR A 132 13.81 2.00 -5.98
N PHE A 133 14.71 1.15 -5.48
CA PHE A 133 14.48 -0.29 -5.48
C PHE A 133 13.23 -0.68 -4.67
N GLY A 134 13.11 -0.21 -3.43
CA GLY A 134 11.95 -0.52 -2.58
C GLY A 134 10.63 -0.05 -3.21
N ALA A 135 10.63 1.14 -3.81
CA ALA A 135 9.47 1.66 -4.53
C ALA A 135 9.10 0.77 -5.74
N GLN A 136 10.08 0.39 -6.56
CA GLN A 136 9.87 -0.48 -7.72
C GLN A 136 9.30 -1.85 -7.33
N GLN A 137 9.82 -2.45 -6.25
CA GLN A 137 9.32 -3.72 -5.76
C GLN A 137 7.86 -3.62 -5.31
N LEU A 138 7.49 -2.55 -4.61
CA LEU A 138 6.09 -2.35 -4.22
C LEU A 138 5.18 -2.15 -5.43
N TYR A 139 5.55 -1.30 -6.40
CA TYR A 139 4.75 -1.10 -7.61
C TYR A 139 4.55 -2.41 -8.39
N ALA A 140 5.55 -3.29 -8.41
CA ALA A 140 5.40 -4.61 -8.99
C ALA A 140 4.32 -5.45 -8.26
N GLN A 141 4.29 -5.41 -6.92
CA GLN A 141 3.23 -6.09 -6.14
C GLN A 141 1.85 -5.50 -6.43
N HIS A 142 1.72 -4.17 -6.46
CA HIS A 142 0.46 -3.50 -6.75
C HIS A 142 -0.06 -3.82 -8.16
N ARG A 143 0.83 -3.81 -9.17
CA ARG A 143 0.47 -4.25 -10.52
C ARG A 143 -0.04 -5.70 -10.51
N GLY A 144 0.61 -6.60 -9.78
CA GLY A 144 0.16 -7.97 -9.62
C GLY A 144 -1.25 -8.08 -9.00
N LEU A 145 -1.55 -7.27 -7.99
CA LEU A 145 -2.89 -7.20 -7.39
C LEU A 145 -3.94 -6.69 -8.39
N TRP A 146 -3.63 -5.66 -9.19
CA TRP A 146 -4.53 -5.18 -10.24
C TRP A 146 -4.81 -6.25 -11.30
N SER A 147 -3.77 -6.96 -11.76
CA SER A 147 -3.96 -8.10 -12.68
C SER A 147 -4.78 -9.23 -12.06
N LEU A 148 -4.66 -9.47 -10.75
CA LEU A 148 -5.49 -10.45 -10.05
C LEU A 148 -6.96 -10.00 -9.99
N LEU A 149 -7.23 -8.71 -9.76
CA LEU A 149 -8.60 -8.17 -9.78
C LEU A 149 -9.24 -8.32 -11.17
N GLU A 150 -8.50 -8.02 -12.22
CA GLU A 150 -8.93 -8.19 -13.61
C GLU A 150 -9.25 -9.66 -13.94
N ALA A 151 -8.34 -10.58 -13.61
CA ALA A 151 -8.55 -12.01 -13.81
C ALA A 151 -9.80 -12.53 -13.07
N ARG A 152 -10.03 -12.03 -11.85
CA ARG A 152 -11.22 -12.39 -11.06
C ARG A 152 -12.51 -11.80 -11.63
N ALA A 153 -12.48 -10.60 -12.19
CA ALA A 153 -13.63 -10.00 -12.88
C ALA A 153 -13.99 -10.80 -14.14
N SER A 154 -13.00 -11.15 -14.96
CA SER A 154 -13.19 -12.02 -16.13
C SER A 154 -13.76 -13.40 -15.74
N ALA A 155 -13.27 -14.02 -14.67
CA ALA A 155 -13.79 -15.30 -14.18
C ALA A 155 -15.25 -15.27 -13.71
N ARG A 156 -15.79 -14.08 -13.37
CA ARG A 156 -17.21 -13.88 -13.05
C ARG A 156 -18.07 -13.50 -14.26
N GLY A 157 -17.44 -13.15 -15.39
CA GLY A 157 -18.12 -12.56 -16.55
C GLY A 157 -18.48 -11.08 -16.38
N ASP A 158 -17.76 -10.37 -15.50
CA ASP A 158 -17.93 -8.91 -15.31
C ASP A 158 -17.26 -8.10 -16.44
N LEU A 159 -16.35 -8.72 -17.19
CA LEU A 159 -15.58 -8.20 -18.33
C LEU A 159 -15.78 -9.14 -19.53
#